data_AF-A0A6A5EHJ8-F1
#
_entry.id   AF-A0A6A5EHJ8-F1
#
_cell.length_a   1.000
_cell.length_b   1.000
_cell.length_c   1.000
_cell.angle_alpha   90.00
_cell.angle_beta   90.00
_cell.angle_gamma   90.00
#
_symmetry.space_group_name_H-M   'P 1'
#
loop_
_entity.id
_entity.type
_entity.pdbx_description
1 polymer ?
#
loop_
_entity_poly.entity_id
_entity_poly.type
_entity_poly.pdbx_seq_one_letter_code
_entity_poly.pdbx_strand_id
1 'polypeptide(L)'
;MNKILSDPDDDTKGFFDPNTQENLTYLQLVERCVTDPITGLSLLVIAKKGEFYFFVDEATKLILKSTMTTKAGGKYQGTSVSLWDLLYSKYITEEKRRELVQQYKSGSITIERFLEMILTIIEKQTTTTSSSSLVMCQPPETKVDSSTTTITTTVTETTEVQNFHGIRKDVTANELLESKIINEDLYKNLTAGKVTVTEVSEMDSVRKYLKGTNSIAGVYLQSTKETLSIYEAKSKGLLTPGTSLVLLEAQAATGFVIDPVKNKKLSVEEAVAQRVVGSEWKNKLLSAERAVTGYKDPHTGNTISLFQALKKDLIVKDHGIRLLEAQIATGGIIDPVHSHRVPVQVAYTRGYFDEEMNKILSDPDDDTKGFFDPNTQENLTYLQLVERCVTDPITGLSLLPLHR
;
A
#
# COMPACT_ATOMS: atom_id res chain seq x y z
N MET A 1 23.82 2.26 -19.01
CA MET A 1 22.96 2.06 -17.83
C MET A 1 23.44 2.89 -16.63
N ASN A 2 24.71 2.78 -16.20
CA ASN A 2 25.29 3.43 -14.99
C ASN A 2 25.26 4.98 -14.93
N LYS A 3 24.53 5.69 -15.79
CA LYS A 3 24.45 7.16 -15.81
C LYS A 3 23.09 7.74 -15.36
N ILE A 4 22.09 6.87 -15.12
CA ILE A 4 20.76 7.24 -14.62
C ILE A 4 20.68 7.05 -13.10
N LEU A 5 21.40 6.05 -12.56
CA LEU A 5 21.52 5.78 -11.12
C LEU A 5 22.49 6.75 -10.39
N SER A 6 23.01 7.75 -11.09
CA SER A 6 23.97 8.74 -10.59
C SER A 6 23.41 10.17 -10.62
N ASP A 7 22.13 10.33 -10.94
CA ASP A 7 21.47 11.63 -11.01
C ASP A 7 20.86 11.99 -9.64
N PRO A 8 21.28 13.09 -8.98
CA PRO A 8 20.87 13.41 -7.61
C PRO A 8 19.48 14.07 -7.51
N ASP A 9 18.86 14.42 -8.64
CA ASP A 9 17.49 14.92 -8.69
C ASP A 9 16.46 13.84 -8.29
N ASP A 10 15.29 14.31 -7.87
CA ASP A 10 14.40 13.58 -6.95
C ASP A 10 13.81 12.27 -7.50
N ASP A 11 13.76 12.13 -8.83
CA ASP A 11 13.18 10.97 -9.54
C ASP A 11 13.85 9.62 -9.22
N THR A 12 15.08 9.61 -8.67
CA THR A 12 15.76 8.38 -8.25
C THR A 12 15.39 7.91 -6.83
N LYS A 13 14.73 8.76 -6.02
CA LYS A 13 14.47 8.51 -4.59
C LYS A 13 13.16 7.76 -4.31
N GLY A 14 13.00 6.61 -4.97
CA GLY A 14 11.79 5.79 -4.91
C GLY A 14 11.58 4.98 -3.62
N PHE A 15 12.50 5.04 -2.66
CA PHE A 15 12.49 4.24 -1.42
C PHE A 15 12.38 5.15 -0.19
N PHE A 16 11.94 4.60 0.94
CA PHE A 16 11.62 5.36 2.15
C PHE A 16 12.33 4.73 3.36
N ASP A 17 13.06 5.53 4.14
CA ASP A 17 13.54 5.07 5.45
C ASP A 17 12.36 5.16 6.46
N PRO A 18 11.85 4.04 6.99
CA PRO A 18 10.72 4.06 7.92
C PRO A 18 11.04 4.80 9.23
N ASN A 19 12.32 5.08 9.51
CA ASN A 19 12.77 5.71 10.73
C ASN A 19 12.96 7.23 10.61
N THR A 20 13.68 7.71 9.59
CA THR A 20 13.88 9.16 9.36
C THR A 20 12.75 9.79 8.55
N GLN A 21 11.93 8.98 7.86
CA GLN A 21 10.88 9.40 6.94
C GLN A 21 11.41 10.16 5.71
N GLU A 22 12.68 9.94 5.36
CA GLU A 22 13.33 10.50 4.18
C GLU A 22 13.07 9.63 2.93
N ASN A 23 12.87 10.29 1.78
CA ASN A 23 12.92 9.65 0.46
C ASN A 23 14.38 9.45 0.04
N LEU A 24 14.72 8.25 -0.44
CA LEU A 24 16.08 7.77 -0.68
C LEU A 24 16.15 6.90 -1.93
N THR A 25 17.36 6.77 -2.50
CA THR A 25 17.63 5.70 -3.47
C THR A 25 17.76 4.35 -2.76
N TYR A 26 17.64 3.23 -3.48
CA TYR A 26 17.83 1.90 -2.89
C TYR A 26 19.20 1.74 -2.23
N LEU A 27 20.26 2.30 -2.82
CA LEU A 27 21.62 2.27 -2.27
C LEU A 27 21.68 3.00 -0.92
N GLN A 28 21.11 4.21 -0.84
CA GLN A 28 21.03 5.00 0.39
C GLN A 28 20.20 4.35 1.50
N LEU A 29 19.28 3.44 1.16
CA LEU A 29 18.56 2.60 2.12
C LEU A 29 19.39 1.37 2.53
N VAL A 30 20.09 0.72 1.61
CA VAL A 30 21.04 -0.37 1.92
C VAL A 30 22.23 0.12 2.77
N GLU A 31 22.64 1.38 2.62
CA GLU A 31 23.63 2.04 3.49
C GLU A 31 23.14 2.23 4.93
N ARG A 32 21.82 2.25 5.16
CA ARG A 32 21.20 2.28 6.51
C ARG A 32 21.06 0.88 7.12
N CYS A 33 21.20 -0.19 6.33
CA CYS A 33 21.18 -1.56 6.83
C CYS A 33 22.44 -1.91 7.63
N VAL A 34 22.26 -2.85 8.57
CA VAL A 34 23.33 -3.57 9.25
C VAL A 34 23.47 -4.94 8.58
N THR A 35 24.68 -5.33 8.21
CA THR A 35 24.94 -6.68 7.69
C THR A 35 24.91 -7.70 8.83
N ASP A 36 24.05 -8.71 8.72
CA ASP A 36 24.01 -9.82 9.66
C ASP A 36 25.28 -10.69 9.54
N PRO A 37 26.00 -10.97 10.64
CA PRO A 37 27.31 -11.63 10.60
C PRO A 37 27.25 -13.15 10.40
N ILE A 38 26.06 -13.76 10.36
CA ILE A 38 25.88 -15.22 10.19
C ILE A 38 25.40 -15.55 8.77
N THR A 39 24.48 -14.74 8.25
CA THR A 39 23.80 -14.92 6.96
C THR A 39 24.31 -14.00 5.85
N GLY A 40 25.00 -12.91 6.20
CA GLY A 40 25.46 -11.89 5.25
C GLY A 40 24.37 -10.96 4.72
N LEU A 41 23.13 -11.07 5.23
CA LEU A 41 21.98 -10.28 4.76
C LEU A 41 22.04 -8.83 5.26
N SER A 42 21.62 -7.88 4.44
CA SER A 42 21.53 -6.45 4.79
C SER A 42 20.19 -6.15 5.48
N LEU A 43 20.16 -6.17 6.81
CA LEU A 43 18.97 -5.94 7.62
C LEU A 43 18.76 -4.44 7.90
N LEU A 44 17.64 -3.88 7.45
CA LEU A 44 17.25 -2.51 7.81
C LEU A 44 16.71 -2.50 9.25
N VAL A 45 17.37 -1.74 10.14
CA VAL A 45 16.93 -1.63 11.54
C VAL A 45 15.74 -0.69 11.62
N ILE A 46 14.63 -1.16 12.19
CA ILE A 46 13.43 -0.37 12.45
C ILE A 46 13.33 -0.12 13.97
N ALA A 47 13.39 1.15 14.37
CA ALA A 47 13.20 1.59 15.75
C ALA A 47 11.70 1.54 16.12
N LYS A 48 11.38 1.27 17.39
CA LYS A 48 9.98 1.23 17.83
C LYS A 48 9.41 2.63 18.02
N LYS A 49 8.08 2.73 17.95
CA LYS A 49 7.30 3.97 18.04
C LYS A 49 7.55 4.68 19.39
N GLY A 50 8.48 5.64 19.40
CA GLY A 50 8.94 6.38 20.59
C GLY A 50 10.46 6.32 20.83
N GLU A 51 11.17 5.40 20.17
CA GLU A 51 12.64 5.31 20.20
C GLU A 51 13.24 6.25 19.14
N PHE A 52 14.19 7.11 19.52
CA PHE A 52 14.85 8.02 18.58
C PHE A 52 15.85 7.26 17.70
N TYR A 53 15.45 6.92 16.47
CA TYR A 53 16.39 6.42 15.48
C TYR A 53 17.52 7.42 15.20
N PHE A 54 18.70 6.89 14.94
CA PHE A 54 19.91 7.69 14.82
C PHE A 54 20.78 7.18 13.67
N PHE A 55 20.69 7.89 12.55
CA PHE A 55 21.49 7.61 11.36
C PHE A 55 22.89 8.21 11.45
N VAL A 56 23.89 7.38 11.16
CA VAL A 56 25.27 7.82 10.93
C VAL A 56 25.49 7.90 9.43
N ASP A 57 25.63 9.12 8.92
CA ASP A 57 25.89 9.43 7.51
C ASP A 57 27.18 8.77 7.01
N GLU A 58 27.26 8.57 5.69
CA GLU A 58 28.36 7.83 5.06
C GLU A 58 29.74 8.47 5.34
N ALA A 59 29.84 9.80 5.35
CA ALA A 59 31.09 10.50 5.66
C ALA A 59 31.58 10.19 7.09
N THR A 60 30.70 10.29 8.07
CA THR A 60 30.99 9.91 9.46
C THR A 60 31.30 8.42 9.58
N LYS A 61 30.52 7.56 8.90
CA LYS A 61 30.69 6.09 8.86
C LYS A 61 32.06 5.69 8.28
N LEU A 62 32.54 6.38 7.24
CA LEU A 62 33.87 6.17 6.65
C LEU A 62 34.99 6.55 7.61
N ILE A 63 34.88 7.68 8.32
CA ILE A 63 35.88 8.13 9.31
C ILE A 63 35.95 7.16 10.50
N LEU A 64 34.79 6.70 10.99
CA LEU A 64 34.71 5.70 12.06
C LEU A 64 35.26 4.33 11.63
N LYS A 65 35.11 3.96 10.35
CA LYS A 65 35.67 2.72 9.78
C LYS A 65 37.15 2.80 9.45
N SER A 66 37.72 3.97 9.16
CA SER A 66 39.17 4.13 8.91
C SER A 66 39.98 4.30 10.20
N THR A 67 39.35 4.78 11.28
CA THR A 67 39.98 4.95 12.59
C THR A 67 40.20 3.58 13.27
N MET A 68 41.43 3.06 13.19
CA MET A 68 41.84 1.79 13.83
C MET A 68 42.35 1.98 15.27
N THR A 69 42.21 0.95 16.11
CA THR A 69 42.90 0.83 17.40
C THR A 69 43.23 -0.62 17.76
N THR A 70 44.29 -0.80 18.54
CA THR A 70 44.66 -2.07 19.21
C THR A 70 44.47 -2.01 20.73
N LYS A 71 44.00 -0.89 21.26
CA LYS A 71 43.89 -0.61 22.71
C LYS A 71 42.57 -1.09 23.35
N ALA A 72 41.73 -1.82 22.62
CA ALA A 72 40.40 -2.21 23.07
C ALA A 72 40.42 -3.38 24.06
N GLY A 73 39.81 -3.18 25.23
CA GLY A 73 39.68 -4.21 26.26
C GLY A 73 38.61 -5.29 25.95
N GLY A 74 38.47 -6.23 26.88
CA GLY A 74 37.49 -7.33 26.75
C GLY A 74 37.79 -8.24 25.56
N LYS A 75 36.75 -8.60 24.79
CA LYS A 75 36.86 -9.54 23.66
C LYS A 75 37.72 -9.06 22.47
N TYR A 76 38.27 -7.84 22.54
CA TYR A 76 39.06 -7.22 21.47
C TYR A 76 40.56 -7.15 21.78
N GLN A 77 40.97 -7.60 22.97
CA GLN A 77 42.36 -7.50 23.44
C GLN A 77 43.34 -8.17 22.46
N GLY A 78 44.36 -7.41 22.03
CA GLY A 78 45.38 -7.87 21.07
C GLY A 78 44.93 -7.87 19.59
N THR A 79 43.69 -7.49 19.28
CA THR A 79 43.18 -7.38 17.90
C THR A 79 43.14 -5.92 17.44
N SER A 80 43.48 -5.65 16.18
CA SER A 80 43.24 -4.33 15.57
C SER A 80 41.79 -4.25 15.08
N VAL A 81 41.05 -3.24 15.53
CA VAL A 81 39.61 -3.08 15.26
C VAL A 81 39.26 -1.62 15.00
N SER A 82 38.19 -1.36 14.23
CA SER A 82 37.77 0.00 13.92
C SER A 82 36.95 0.62 15.06
N LEU A 83 36.95 1.96 15.14
CA LEU A 83 36.07 2.70 16.04
C LEU A 83 34.59 2.41 15.73
N TRP A 84 34.23 2.15 14.47
CA TRP A 84 32.88 1.67 14.09
C TRP A 84 32.52 0.34 14.78
N ASP A 85 33.41 -0.66 14.75
CA ASP A 85 33.15 -1.99 15.33
C ASP A 85 33.13 -1.99 16.87
N LEU A 86 33.80 -0.99 17.47
CA LEU A 86 33.74 -0.72 18.91
C LEU A 86 32.47 0.05 19.31
N LEU A 87 32.05 1.03 18.50
CA LEU A 87 30.83 1.82 18.68
C LEU A 87 29.55 0.95 18.59
N TYR A 88 29.56 -0.05 17.71
CA TYR A 88 28.49 -1.06 17.58
C TYR A 88 28.76 -2.33 18.43
N SER A 89 29.76 -2.31 19.30
CA SER A 89 30.01 -3.43 20.22
C SER A 89 28.94 -3.55 21.30
N LYS A 90 28.80 -4.76 21.86
CA LYS A 90 27.89 -5.07 22.98
C LYS A 90 28.12 -4.26 24.26
N TYR A 91 29.22 -3.51 24.34
CA TYR A 91 29.60 -2.71 25.51
C TYR A 91 29.11 -1.25 25.43
N ILE A 92 28.54 -0.83 24.30
CA ILE A 92 28.06 0.54 24.08
C ILE A 92 26.54 0.49 23.96
N THR A 93 25.83 1.08 24.94
CA THR A 93 24.37 1.22 24.87
C THR A 93 23.97 2.14 23.72
N GLU A 94 22.78 1.93 23.18
CA GLU A 94 22.26 2.71 22.05
C GLU A 94 22.20 4.21 22.38
N GLU A 95 21.75 4.56 23.58
CA GLU A 95 21.75 5.94 24.08
C GLU A 95 23.15 6.58 24.06
N LYS A 96 24.17 5.84 24.52
CA LYS A 96 25.55 6.36 24.55
C LYS A 96 26.17 6.40 23.15
N ARG A 97 25.77 5.49 22.25
CA ARG A 97 26.10 5.55 20.81
C ARG A 97 25.55 6.82 20.16
N ARG A 98 24.27 7.15 20.41
CA ARG A 98 23.63 8.40 19.96
C ARG A 98 24.41 9.62 20.46
N GLU A 99 24.60 9.72 21.78
CA GLU A 99 25.23 10.86 22.43
C GLU A 99 26.63 11.17 21.86
N LEU A 100 27.49 10.14 21.72
CA LEU A 100 28.87 10.31 21.27
C LEU A 100 28.98 10.72 19.79
N VAL A 101 28.23 10.07 18.90
CA VAL A 101 28.24 10.45 17.48
C VAL A 101 27.58 11.81 17.27
N GLN A 102 26.57 12.17 18.07
CA GLN A 102 25.96 13.50 18.03
C GLN A 102 26.98 14.58 18.43
N GLN A 103 27.71 14.39 19.54
CA GLN A 103 28.80 15.28 19.98
C GLN A 103 29.92 15.39 18.93
N TYR A 104 30.23 14.32 18.20
CA TYR A 104 31.19 14.34 17.11
C TYR A 104 30.66 15.14 15.90
N LYS A 105 29.42 14.88 15.47
CA LYS A 105 28.77 15.59 14.36
C LYS A 105 28.51 17.09 14.63
N SER A 106 28.38 17.49 15.89
CA SER A 106 28.33 18.91 16.30
C SER A 106 29.71 19.55 16.49
N GLY A 107 30.81 18.84 16.17
CA GLY A 107 32.19 19.31 16.35
C GLY A 107 32.59 19.51 17.81
N SER A 108 31.81 19.00 18.77
CA SER A 108 32.00 19.20 20.20
C SER A 108 33.03 18.25 20.82
N ILE A 109 33.34 17.14 20.14
CA ILE A 109 34.49 16.26 20.41
C ILE A 109 35.22 15.93 19.11
N THR A 110 36.53 15.69 19.19
CA THR A 110 37.34 15.20 18.07
C THR A 110 37.27 13.68 17.95
N ILE A 111 37.77 13.12 16.85
CA ILE A 111 37.73 11.66 16.58
C ILE A 111 38.59 10.86 17.57
N GLU A 112 39.71 11.44 18.05
CA GLU A 112 40.58 10.85 19.06
C GLU A 112 39.89 10.79 20.42
N ARG A 113 39.22 11.88 20.81
CA ARG A 113 38.46 11.95 22.07
C ARG A 113 37.25 11.02 22.06
N PHE A 114 36.60 10.86 20.91
CA PHE A 114 35.53 9.89 20.71
C PHE A 114 36.08 8.45 20.90
N LEU A 115 37.22 8.11 20.29
CA LEU A 115 37.91 6.83 20.49
C LEU A 115 38.21 6.56 21.97
N GLU A 116 38.79 7.52 22.70
CA GLU A 116 39.10 7.39 24.12
C GLU A 116 37.85 7.14 24.99
N MET A 117 36.75 7.84 24.71
CA MET A 117 35.48 7.65 25.43
C MET A 117 34.91 6.26 25.20
N ILE A 118 34.96 5.73 23.97
CA ILE A 118 34.51 4.36 23.64
C ILE A 118 35.36 3.30 24.36
N LEU A 119 36.69 3.44 24.34
CA LEU A 119 37.60 2.54 25.06
C LEU A 119 37.31 2.51 26.56
N THR A 120 37.09 3.68 27.16
CA THR A 120 36.77 3.85 28.59
C THR A 120 35.44 3.18 28.98
N ILE A 121 34.44 3.14 28.07
CA ILE A 121 33.15 2.49 28.34
C ILE A 121 33.30 0.97 28.26
N ILE A 122 34.06 0.44 27.30
CA ILE A 122 34.30 -1.00 27.14
C ILE A 122 34.93 -1.59 28.40
N GLU A 123 35.96 -0.94 28.94
CA GLU A 123 36.65 -1.34 30.17
C GLU A 123 35.70 -1.38 31.38
N LYS A 124 34.83 -0.35 31.53
CA LYS A 124 33.83 -0.27 32.61
C LYS A 124 32.69 -1.28 32.48
N GLN A 125 32.34 -1.71 31.27
CA GLN A 125 31.32 -2.74 31.07
C GLN A 125 31.87 -4.17 31.22
N THR A 126 33.18 -4.40 31.06
CA THR A 126 33.76 -5.74 31.26
C THR A 126 33.75 -6.24 32.72
N THR A 127 33.46 -5.39 33.69
CA THR A 127 33.47 -5.74 35.13
C THR A 127 32.09 -6.06 35.73
N THR A 128 30.99 -5.95 34.96
CA THR A 128 29.64 -5.85 35.55
C THR A 128 28.60 -6.69 34.80
N THR A 129 27.65 -7.26 35.57
CA THR A 129 26.41 -7.94 35.12
C THR A 129 26.50 -9.41 34.68
N SER A 130 25.90 -10.27 35.51
CA SER A 130 25.42 -11.64 35.21
C SER A 130 23.96 -11.76 35.68
N SER A 131 23.15 -12.66 35.09
CA SER A 131 21.74 -13.04 35.48
C SER A 131 20.63 -11.94 35.44
N SER A 132 19.30 -12.21 35.41
CA SER A 132 18.38 -13.31 34.97
C SER A 132 16.89 -12.98 35.38
N SER A 133 15.74 -13.47 34.86
CA SER A 133 15.22 -13.92 33.52
C SER A 133 13.67 -14.16 33.60
N LEU A 134 12.91 -14.05 32.47
CA LEU A 134 11.44 -14.39 32.29
C LEU A 134 10.44 -13.53 33.13
N VAL A 135 9.09 -13.61 33.11
CA VAL A 135 7.98 -14.49 32.59
C VAL A 135 6.80 -13.53 32.18
N MET A 136 6.02 -13.61 31.07
CA MET A 136 5.01 -14.55 30.49
C MET A 136 3.57 -14.59 31.13
N CYS A 137 2.53 -14.82 30.28
CA CYS A 137 1.13 -15.31 30.53
C CYS A 137 -0.14 -14.38 30.41
N GLN A 138 -0.68 -14.23 29.19
CA GLN A 138 -2.04 -14.57 28.62
C GLN A 138 -3.47 -14.17 29.21
N PRO A 139 -4.57 -14.24 28.39
CA PRO A 139 -5.95 -13.66 28.61
C PRO A 139 -7.08 -14.70 28.89
N PRO A 140 -8.42 -14.36 28.85
CA PRO A 140 -9.30 -14.78 27.70
C PRO A 140 -10.69 -14.05 27.45
N GLU A 141 -11.44 -14.53 26.43
CA GLU A 141 -12.92 -14.46 26.16
C GLU A 141 -13.59 -13.28 25.36
N THR A 142 -14.90 -13.43 25.06
CA THR A 142 -15.69 -12.88 23.90
C THR A 142 -17.17 -12.46 24.33
N LYS A 143 -18.32 -12.49 23.61
CA LYS A 143 -18.90 -13.17 22.41
C LYS A 143 -20.29 -12.57 21.98
N VAL A 144 -20.64 -12.49 20.66
CA VAL A 144 -21.98 -12.28 19.96
C VAL A 144 -22.88 -11.05 20.29
N ASP A 145 -23.95 -10.62 19.55
CA ASP A 145 -24.72 -11.03 18.33
C ASP A 145 -25.30 -9.72 17.65
N SER A 146 -25.45 -9.47 16.33
CA SER A 146 -26.20 -10.09 15.20
C SER A 146 -27.68 -9.63 14.97
N SER A 147 -28.02 -9.17 13.74
CA SER A 147 -29.34 -9.31 13.04
C SER A 147 -29.45 -8.45 11.74
N THR A 148 -30.45 -8.70 10.86
CA THR A 148 -30.55 -8.16 9.47
C THR A 148 -32.00 -8.10 8.95
N THR A 149 -32.36 -7.16 8.05
CA THR A 149 -33.66 -7.09 7.33
C THR A 149 -33.52 -6.52 5.90
N THR A 150 -34.40 -6.88 4.94
CA THR A 150 -34.27 -6.57 3.49
C THR A 150 -35.61 -6.42 2.73
N ILE A 151 -35.69 -5.48 1.75
CA ILE A 151 -36.66 -5.33 0.63
C ILE A 151 -35.86 -4.65 -0.55
N THR A 152 -36.01 -4.76 -1.90
CA THR A 152 -37.08 -5.06 -2.92
C THR A 152 -38.03 -3.85 -3.21
N THR A 153 -38.63 -3.56 -4.39
CA THR A 153 -39.02 -4.35 -5.60
C THR A 153 -39.37 -3.47 -6.84
N THR A 154 -39.42 -4.03 -8.08
CA THR A 154 -40.23 -3.62 -9.31
C THR A 154 -40.20 -2.16 -9.80
N VAL A 155 -39.77 -1.75 -11.01
CA VAL A 155 -39.42 -2.31 -12.36
C VAL A 155 -40.54 -2.48 -13.46
N THR A 156 -40.43 -1.86 -14.69
CA THR A 156 -41.24 -2.07 -15.98
C THR A 156 -40.54 -1.71 -17.35
N GLU A 157 -40.64 -2.39 -18.53
CA GLU A 157 -39.82 -2.03 -19.76
C GLU A 157 -40.55 -1.46 -21.00
N THR A 158 -39.74 -0.97 -21.96
CA THR A 158 -39.98 -1.06 -23.41
C THR A 158 -38.83 -1.83 -24.09
N THR A 159 -39.06 -2.52 -25.21
CA THR A 159 -38.04 -3.33 -25.92
C THR A 159 -37.04 -2.50 -26.74
N GLU A 160 -36.17 -1.78 -26.06
CA GLU A 160 -34.90 -1.27 -26.61
C GLU A 160 -33.85 -2.39 -26.62
N VAL A 161 -32.66 -2.16 -27.22
CA VAL A 161 -31.50 -3.02 -26.92
C VAL A 161 -31.05 -2.67 -25.51
N GLN A 162 -31.44 -3.51 -24.55
CA GLN A 162 -31.37 -3.18 -23.12
C GLN A 162 -29.91 -3.18 -22.63
N ASN A 163 -29.36 -1.97 -22.60
CA ASN A 163 -27.96 -1.64 -22.38
C ASN A 163 -27.78 -0.98 -21.00
N PHE A 164 -27.00 -1.62 -20.15
CA PHE A 164 -26.69 -1.20 -18.79
C PHE A 164 -25.38 -0.42 -18.77
N HIS A 165 -25.35 0.76 -18.13
CA HIS A 165 -24.12 1.54 -18.08
C HIS A 165 -23.08 0.92 -17.13
N GLY A 166 -21.98 0.43 -17.68
CA GLY A 166 -20.85 -0.17 -16.97
C GLY A 166 -19.81 0.86 -16.50
N ILE A 167 -18.53 0.52 -16.63
CA ILE A 167 -17.40 1.31 -16.08
C ILE A 167 -16.78 2.23 -17.14
N ARG A 168 -16.71 1.82 -18.41
CA ARG A 168 -16.26 2.64 -19.57
C ARG A 168 -17.10 2.43 -20.84
N LYS A 169 -17.99 1.44 -20.85
CA LYS A 169 -18.87 1.06 -21.97
C LYS A 169 -20.21 0.61 -21.42
N ASP A 170 -21.22 0.55 -22.27
CA ASP A 170 -22.49 -0.08 -21.95
C ASP A 170 -22.40 -1.60 -22.14
N VAL A 171 -23.19 -2.33 -21.35
CA VAL A 171 -23.20 -3.79 -21.21
C VAL A 171 -24.58 -4.31 -21.63
N THR A 172 -24.64 -5.32 -22.49
CA THR A 172 -25.94 -5.86 -22.92
C THR A 172 -26.57 -6.73 -21.83
N ALA A 173 -27.91 -6.79 -21.78
CA ALA A 173 -28.63 -7.74 -20.93
C ALA A 173 -28.16 -9.20 -21.11
N ASN A 174 -27.77 -9.59 -22.32
CA ASN A 174 -27.26 -10.94 -22.61
C ASN A 174 -25.89 -11.19 -21.94
N GLU A 175 -24.97 -10.23 -21.99
CA GLU A 175 -23.69 -10.35 -21.29
C GLU A 175 -23.88 -10.46 -19.77
N LEU A 176 -24.83 -9.73 -19.17
CA LEU A 176 -25.15 -9.89 -17.74
C LEU A 176 -25.70 -11.29 -17.40
N LEU A 177 -26.40 -11.95 -18.33
CA LEU A 177 -26.87 -13.32 -18.16
C LEU A 177 -25.72 -14.33 -18.30
N GLU A 178 -24.86 -14.19 -19.32
CA GLU A 178 -23.67 -15.04 -19.51
C GLU A 178 -22.67 -14.90 -18.35
N SER A 179 -22.51 -13.69 -17.81
CA SER A 179 -21.75 -13.41 -16.59
C SER A 179 -22.45 -13.78 -15.28
N LYS A 180 -23.64 -14.40 -15.34
CA LYS A 180 -24.42 -14.88 -14.17
C LYS A 180 -24.70 -13.77 -13.13
N ILE A 181 -24.79 -12.53 -13.59
CA ILE A 181 -25.12 -11.33 -12.79
C ILE A 181 -26.64 -11.22 -12.62
N ILE A 182 -27.37 -11.54 -13.69
CA ILE A 182 -28.82 -11.76 -13.67
C ILE A 182 -29.13 -13.23 -13.96
N ASN A 183 -30.28 -13.73 -13.51
CA ASN A 183 -30.75 -15.07 -13.82
C ASN A 183 -31.68 -15.07 -15.05
N GLU A 184 -31.99 -16.26 -15.56
CA GLU A 184 -32.89 -16.41 -16.71
C GLU A 184 -34.27 -15.78 -16.49
N ASP A 185 -34.83 -15.84 -15.28
CA ASP A 185 -36.16 -15.30 -15.01
C ASP A 185 -36.18 -13.77 -15.01
N LEU A 186 -35.12 -13.13 -14.47
CA LEU A 186 -34.94 -11.69 -14.57
C LEU A 186 -34.71 -11.29 -16.03
N TYR A 187 -33.91 -12.03 -16.80
CA TYR A 187 -33.70 -11.77 -18.23
C TYR A 187 -34.97 -11.96 -19.10
N LYS A 188 -35.76 -13.02 -18.84
CA LYS A 188 -37.05 -13.27 -19.51
C LYS A 188 -38.12 -12.26 -19.11
N ASN A 189 -38.04 -11.73 -17.90
CA ASN A 189 -38.84 -10.58 -17.53
C ASN A 189 -38.35 -9.37 -18.35
N LEU A 190 -37.05 -9.02 -18.27
CA LEU A 190 -36.29 -7.93 -18.92
C LEU A 190 -36.29 -7.93 -20.46
N THR A 191 -37.06 -8.80 -21.08
CA THR A 191 -37.27 -8.85 -22.54
C THR A 191 -38.76 -8.84 -22.92
N ALA A 192 -39.65 -8.68 -21.93
CA ALA A 192 -41.10 -8.89 -22.04
C ALA A 192 -41.95 -7.72 -21.52
N GLY A 193 -41.38 -6.52 -21.35
CA GLY A 193 -42.12 -5.32 -20.91
C GLY A 193 -42.31 -5.17 -19.40
N LYS A 194 -41.70 -6.05 -18.59
CA LYS A 194 -42.00 -6.20 -17.16
C LYS A 194 -41.03 -5.52 -16.20
N VAL A 195 -39.77 -5.22 -16.56
CA VAL A 195 -38.71 -4.75 -15.65
C VAL A 195 -37.66 -3.81 -16.32
N THR A 196 -37.72 -2.46 -16.23
CA THR A 196 -36.71 -1.53 -16.84
C THR A 196 -35.24 -1.93 -16.59
N VAL A 197 -34.38 -1.54 -17.53
CA VAL A 197 -32.93 -1.38 -17.31
C VAL A 197 -32.61 -0.58 -16.05
N THR A 198 -33.30 0.54 -15.81
CA THR A 198 -33.02 1.47 -14.70
C THR A 198 -33.14 0.80 -13.35
N GLU A 199 -34.30 0.24 -13.03
CA GLU A 199 -34.57 -0.24 -11.68
C GLU A 199 -33.93 -1.64 -11.45
N VAL A 200 -33.54 -2.37 -12.53
CA VAL A 200 -32.60 -3.50 -12.46
C VAL A 200 -31.15 -3.02 -12.22
N SER A 201 -30.73 -1.89 -12.80
CA SER A 201 -29.41 -1.29 -12.55
C SER A 201 -29.22 -0.81 -11.11
N GLU A 202 -30.32 -0.51 -10.42
CA GLU A 202 -30.31 -0.01 -9.05
C GLU A 202 -30.24 -1.12 -7.99
N MET A 203 -30.74 -2.34 -8.31
CA MET A 203 -30.64 -3.53 -7.44
C MET A 203 -29.19 -3.78 -7.00
N ASP A 204 -28.93 -3.88 -5.69
CA ASP A 204 -27.56 -4.09 -5.16
C ASP A 204 -26.87 -5.34 -5.72
N SER A 205 -27.64 -6.37 -6.08
CA SER A 205 -27.16 -7.59 -6.74
C SER A 205 -26.48 -7.33 -8.08
N VAL A 206 -26.96 -6.34 -8.84
CA VAL A 206 -26.48 -5.98 -10.19
C VAL A 206 -25.61 -4.73 -10.16
N ARG A 207 -25.99 -3.70 -9.39
CA ARG A 207 -25.27 -2.41 -9.27
C ARG A 207 -23.80 -2.60 -8.89
N LYS A 208 -23.51 -3.53 -7.96
CA LYS A 208 -22.15 -3.88 -7.53
C LYS A 208 -21.28 -4.44 -8.66
N TYR A 209 -21.87 -5.07 -9.67
CA TYR A 209 -21.14 -5.60 -10.82
C TYR A 209 -20.98 -4.55 -11.93
N LEU A 210 -22.01 -3.75 -12.20
CA LEU A 210 -21.95 -2.67 -13.19
C LEU A 210 -20.97 -1.55 -12.80
N LYS A 211 -21.02 -1.09 -11.54
CA LYS A 211 -20.36 0.15 -11.10
C LYS A 211 -19.41 -0.03 -9.91
N GLY A 212 -19.30 -1.24 -9.38
CA GLY A 212 -18.56 -1.54 -8.13
C GLY A 212 -19.32 -1.16 -6.86
N THR A 213 -18.82 -1.63 -5.73
CA THR A 213 -19.04 -0.99 -4.42
C THR A 213 -18.04 0.15 -4.23
N ASN A 214 -18.19 0.97 -3.18
CA ASN A 214 -17.38 2.16 -3.00
C ASN A 214 -15.93 1.82 -2.57
N SER A 215 -14.99 2.14 -3.44
CA SER A 215 -13.57 2.30 -3.09
C SER A 215 -13.39 3.47 -2.11
N ILE A 216 -12.23 3.49 -1.43
CA ILE A 216 -11.81 4.59 -0.57
C ILE A 216 -11.69 5.86 -1.43
N ALA A 217 -12.69 6.75 -1.31
CA ALA A 217 -12.87 7.93 -2.15
C ALA A 217 -11.99 9.11 -1.71
N GLY A 218 -11.62 9.16 -0.43
CA GLY A 218 -10.97 10.30 0.19
C GLY A 218 -10.66 10.08 1.66
N VAL A 219 -10.38 11.17 2.33
CA VAL A 219 -10.07 11.28 3.76
C VAL A 219 -11.18 12.06 4.46
N TYR A 220 -11.54 11.64 5.67
CA TYR A 220 -12.40 12.40 6.58
C TYR A 220 -11.62 12.83 7.82
N LEU A 221 -11.36 14.13 7.96
CA LEU A 221 -10.59 14.66 9.07
C LEU A 221 -11.50 14.90 10.28
N GLN A 222 -11.42 14.03 11.29
CA GLN A 222 -12.38 14.03 12.40
C GLN A 222 -12.34 15.30 13.27
N SER A 223 -11.17 15.92 13.38
CA SER A 223 -10.92 17.13 14.17
C SER A 223 -11.63 18.37 13.60
N THR A 224 -11.69 18.51 12.27
CA THR A 224 -12.35 19.63 11.57
C THR A 224 -13.71 19.27 10.97
N LYS A 225 -14.01 17.98 10.84
CA LYS A 225 -15.14 17.41 10.07
C LYS A 225 -15.07 17.71 8.56
N GLU A 226 -13.86 17.95 8.05
CA GLU A 226 -13.58 18.24 6.63
C GLU A 226 -13.38 16.93 5.83
N THR A 227 -14.04 16.83 4.68
CA THR A 227 -13.77 15.78 3.67
C THR A 227 -12.73 16.29 2.67
N LEU A 228 -11.73 15.47 2.36
CA LEU A 228 -10.61 15.79 1.47
C LEU A 228 -10.39 14.70 0.42
N SER A 229 -9.94 15.08 -0.78
CA SER A 229 -9.35 14.12 -1.71
C SER A 229 -8.01 13.57 -1.18
N ILE A 230 -7.61 12.40 -1.67
CA ILE A 230 -6.32 11.77 -1.31
C ILE A 230 -5.12 12.67 -1.68
N TYR A 231 -5.25 13.48 -2.74
CA TYR A 231 -4.22 14.39 -3.21
C TYR A 231 -4.17 15.70 -2.38
N GLU A 232 -5.30 16.21 -1.90
CA GLU A 232 -5.32 17.30 -0.93
C GLU A 232 -4.75 16.84 0.42
N ALA A 233 -5.08 15.62 0.86
CA ALA A 233 -4.51 15.05 2.08
C ALA A 233 -2.98 14.84 1.99
N LYS A 234 -2.46 14.41 0.84
CA LYS A 234 -1.01 14.45 0.51
C LYS A 234 -0.46 15.87 0.65
N SER A 235 -1.12 16.84 0.02
CA SER A 235 -0.66 18.24 -0.05
C SER A 235 -0.72 18.98 1.29
N LYS A 236 -1.63 18.59 2.19
CA LYS A 236 -1.69 19.05 3.60
C LYS A 236 -0.74 18.27 4.54
N GLY A 237 0.03 17.30 4.04
CA GLY A 237 0.93 16.46 4.86
C GLY A 237 0.22 15.43 5.77
N LEU A 238 -1.07 15.18 5.55
CA LEU A 238 -1.88 14.24 6.34
C LEU A 238 -1.67 12.78 5.92
N LEU A 239 -1.30 12.56 4.65
CA LEU A 239 -0.91 11.27 4.09
C LEU A 239 0.50 11.34 3.48
N THR A 240 1.24 10.24 3.51
CA THR A 240 2.54 10.16 2.83
C THR A 240 2.34 10.10 1.30
N PRO A 241 3.32 10.55 0.49
CA PRO A 241 3.26 10.40 -0.97
C PRO A 241 3.07 8.94 -1.43
N GLY A 242 3.65 7.97 -0.71
CA GLY A 242 3.47 6.54 -0.97
C GLY A 242 2.04 6.07 -0.71
N THR A 243 1.52 6.31 0.50
CA THR A 243 0.14 5.94 0.87
C THR A 243 -0.89 6.56 -0.08
N SER A 244 -0.72 7.85 -0.42
CA SER A 244 -1.63 8.55 -1.33
C SER A 244 -1.56 8.02 -2.77
N LEU A 245 -0.37 7.69 -3.30
CA LEU A 245 -0.25 7.08 -4.62
C LEU A 245 -0.94 5.71 -4.65
N VAL A 246 -0.70 4.87 -3.65
CA VAL A 246 -1.29 3.51 -3.56
C VAL A 246 -2.82 3.55 -3.52
N LEU A 247 -3.42 4.48 -2.76
CA LEU A 247 -4.87 4.65 -2.72
C LEU A 247 -5.45 5.18 -4.03
N LEU A 248 -4.74 6.07 -4.74
CA LEU A 248 -5.15 6.56 -6.06
C LEU A 248 -4.97 5.50 -7.17
N GLU A 249 -3.95 4.64 -7.09
CA GLU A 249 -3.82 3.47 -7.97
C GLU A 249 -5.01 2.52 -7.78
N ALA A 250 -5.43 2.27 -6.53
CA ALA A 250 -6.62 1.46 -6.24
C ALA A 250 -7.90 2.12 -6.79
N GLN A 251 -8.07 3.44 -6.68
CA GLN A 251 -9.19 4.15 -7.32
C GLN A 251 -9.18 3.96 -8.85
N ALA A 252 -8.05 4.22 -9.51
CA ALA A 252 -7.91 4.07 -10.95
C ALA A 252 -8.17 2.62 -11.43
N ALA A 253 -7.71 1.62 -10.67
CA ALA A 253 -7.89 0.20 -10.99
C ALA A 253 -9.26 -0.38 -10.64
N THR A 254 -10.05 0.29 -9.79
CA THR A 254 -11.42 -0.12 -9.41
C THR A 254 -12.50 0.60 -10.21
N GLY A 255 -12.15 1.63 -10.96
CA GLY A 255 -12.99 2.19 -12.01
C GLY A 255 -12.73 3.67 -12.28
N PHE A 256 -12.47 4.49 -11.27
CA PHE A 256 -12.47 5.95 -11.39
C PHE A 256 -11.63 6.59 -10.30
N VAL A 257 -10.91 7.67 -10.64
CA VAL A 257 -10.39 8.61 -9.65
C VAL A 257 -11.57 9.43 -9.10
N ILE A 258 -11.64 9.61 -7.79
CA ILE A 258 -12.79 10.21 -7.11
C ILE A 258 -12.43 11.58 -6.53
N ASP A 259 -13.26 12.57 -6.84
CA ASP A 259 -13.32 13.85 -6.16
C ASP A 259 -14.46 13.78 -5.12
N PRO A 260 -14.17 13.52 -3.83
CA PRO A 260 -15.20 13.34 -2.82
C PRO A 260 -15.88 14.66 -2.43
N VAL A 261 -15.22 15.81 -2.67
CA VAL A 261 -15.77 17.14 -2.34
C VAL A 261 -16.81 17.58 -3.37
N LYS A 262 -16.61 17.24 -4.65
CA LYS A 262 -17.54 17.52 -5.74
C LYS A 262 -18.42 16.32 -6.13
N ASN A 263 -18.30 15.21 -5.40
CA ASN A 263 -18.89 13.89 -5.69
C ASN A 263 -18.78 13.48 -7.18
N LYS A 264 -17.57 13.59 -7.75
CA LYS A 264 -17.30 13.19 -9.15
C LYS A 264 -16.47 11.91 -9.21
N LYS A 265 -16.82 11.06 -10.18
CA LYS A 265 -16.02 9.92 -10.63
C LYS A 265 -15.44 10.27 -12.01
N LEU A 266 -14.12 10.20 -12.16
CA LEU A 266 -13.36 10.70 -13.31
C LEU A 266 -12.40 9.64 -13.86
N SER A 267 -12.09 9.70 -15.16
CA SER A 267 -10.90 9.05 -15.70
C SER A 267 -9.62 9.72 -15.17
N VAL A 268 -8.46 9.06 -15.31
CA VAL A 268 -7.18 9.63 -14.87
C VAL A 268 -6.85 10.93 -15.62
N GLU A 269 -7.20 11.03 -16.90
CA GLU A 269 -6.94 12.24 -17.69
C GLU A 269 -7.81 13.41 -17.25
N GLU A 270 -9.10 13.18 -16.99
CA GLU A 270 -10.02 14.20 -16.47
C GLU A 270 -9.66 14.65 -15.05
N ALA A 271 -9.18 13.73 -14.21
CA ALA A 271 -8.75 14.02 -12.84
C ALA A 271 -7.51 14.93 -12.81
N VAL A 272 -6.54 14.70 -13.70
CA VAL A 272 -5.37 15.58 -13.87
C VAL A 272 -5.78 16.93 -14.48
N ALA A 273 -6.67 16.93 -15.48
CA ALA A 273 -7.18 18.17 -16.09
C ALA A 273 -7.96 19.05 -15.09
N GLN A 274 -8.77 18.44 -14.21
CA GLN A 274 -9.49 19.12 -13.13
C GLN A 274 -8.65 19.33 -11.85
N ARG A 275 -7.35 18.96 -11.86
CA ARG A 275 -6.40 19.07 -10.73
C ARG A 275 -6.84 18.33 -9.45
N VAL A 276 -7.65 17.29 -9.58
CA VAL A 276 -7.99 16.34 -8.51
C VAL A 276 -6.78 15.48 -8.15
N VAL A 277 -5.85 15.28 -9.11
CA VAL A 277 -4.52 14.68 -8.89
C VAL A 277 -3.45 15.50 -9.61
N GLY A 278 -2.27 15.58 -9.03
CA GLY A 278 -1.07 16.19 -9.64
C GLY A 278 -0.59 15.45 -10.89
N SER A 279 -0.03 16.20 -11.84
CA SER A 279 0.44 15.69 -13.14
C SER A 279 1.61 14.70 -13.01
N GLU A 280 2.39 14.76 -11.93
CA GLU A 280 3.52 13.87 -11.66
C GLU A 280 3.10 12.41 -11.47
N TRP A 281 1.84 12.15 -11.12
CA TRP A 281 1.29 10.80 -10.98
C TRP A 281 0.51 10.30 -12.20
N LYS A 282 0.29 11.14 -13.24
CA LYS A 282 -0.51 10.78 -14.43
C LYS A 282 -0.11 9.43 -15.03
N ASN A 283 1.19 9.22 -15.27
CA ASN A 283 1.68 8.02 -15.94
C ASN A 283 1.54 6.75 -15.07
N LYS A 284 1.66 6.89 -13.74
CA LYS A 284 1.47 5.77 -12.80
C LYS A 284 -0.01 5.37 -12.72
N LEU A 285 -0.90 6.35 -12.58
CA LEU A 285 -2.34 6.11 -12.56
C LEU A 285 -2.89 5.60 -13.90
N LEU A 286 -2.36 6.06 -15.04
CA LEU A 286 -2.68 5.48 -16.36
C LEU A 286 -2.18 4.02 -16.52
N SER A 287 -1.21 3.58 -15.72
CA SER A 287 -0.81 2.17 -15.67
C SER A 287 -1.76 1.32 -14.82
N ALA A 288 -2.36 1.91 -13.78
CA ALA A 288 -3.39 1.28 -12.95
C ALA A 288 -4.77 1.27 -13.63
N GLU A 289 -5.15 2.30 -14.39
CA GLU A 289 -6.41 2.36 -15.16
C GLU A 289 -6.50 1.29 -16.28
N ARG A 290 -5.37 0.69 -16.67
CA ARG A 290 -5.32 -0.51 -17.52
C ARG A 290 -5.88 -1.77 -16.85
N ALA A 291 -6.01 -1.80 -15.53
CA ALA A 291 -6.77 -2.83 -14.83
C ALA A 291 -8.28 -2.78 -15.14
N VAL A 292 -8.77 -1.64 -15.65
CA VAL A 292 -10.18 -1.42 -16.04
C VAL A 292 -10.35 -1.43 -17.56
N THR A 293 -9.43 -0.76 -18.28
CA THR A 293 -9.46 -0.62 -19.75
C THR A 293 -8.76 -1.76 -20.50
N GLY A 294 -8.01 -2.59 -19.77
CA GLY A 294 -7.23 -3.72 -20.24
C GLY A 294 -5.80 -3.37 -20.66
N TYR A 295 -4.90 -4.33 -20.48
CA TYR A 295 -3.52 -4.24 -20.95
C TYR A 295 -3.44 -4.67 -22.41
N LYS A 296 -2.44 -4.17 -23.15
CA LYS A 296 -2.16 -4.64 -24.51
C LYS A 296 -1.07 -5.69 -24.48
N ASP A 297 -1.38 -6.88 -24.99
CA ASP A 297 -0.45 -7.98 -25.18
C ASP A 297 0.56 -7.64 -26.30
N PRO A 298 1.87 -7.53 -26.01
CA PRO A 298 2.87 -7.17 -27.02
C PRO A 298 2.98 -8.17 -28.18
N HIS A 299 2.55 -9.42 -27.98
CA HIS A 299 2.67 -10.49 -28.99
C HIS A 299 1.44 -10.62 -29.89
N THR A 300 0.27 -10.16 -29.44
CA THR A 300 -1.00 -10.36 -30.17
C THR A 300 -1.76 -9.07 -30.46
N GLY A 301 -1.43 -7.95 -29.81
CA GLY A 301 -2.18 -6.69 -29.90
C GLY A 301 -3.56 -6.71 -29.22
N ASN A 302 -3.98 -7.88 -28.72
CA ASN A 302 -5.24 -8.06 -28.03
C ASN A 302 -5.27 -7.33 -26.69
N THR A 303 -6.48 -6.98 -26.26
CA THR A 303 -6.72 -6.49 -24.90
C THR A 303 -6.84 -7.68 -23.95
N ILE A 304 -6.05 -7.68 -22.88
CA ILE A 304 -6.01 -8.74 -21.86
C ILE A 304 -6.31 -8.18 -20.47
N SER A 305 -6.76 -9.02 -19.53
CA SER A 305 -7.07 -8.60 -18.16
C SER A 305 -5.81 -8.33 -17.31
N LEU A 306 -6.00 -7.68 -16.16
CA LEU A 306 -4.97 -7.46 -15.15
C LEU A 306 -4.25 -8.75 -14.76
N PHE A 307 -5.01 -9.82 -14.51
CA PHE A 307 -4.49 -11.14 -14.16
C PHE A 307 -3.75 -11.83 -15.32
N GLN A 308 -4.23 -11.65 -16.55
CA GLN A 308 -3.54 -12.17 -17.74
C GLN A 308 -2.22 -11.42 -18.01
N ALA A 309 -2.15 -10.13 -17.70
CA ALA A 309 -0.89 -9.38 -17.70
C ALA A 309 0.05 -9.85 -16.58
N LEU A 310 -0.49 -10.16 -15.39
CA LEU A 310 0.26 -10.70 -14.25
C LEU A 310 0.89 -12.07 -14.56
N LYS A 311 0.11 -13.05 -15.08
CA LYS A 311 0.62 -14.38 -15.48
C LYS A 311 1.53 -14.34 -16.72
N LYS A 312 1.66 -13.19 -17.40
CA LYS A 312 2.62 -12.94 -18.49
C LYS A 312 3.82 -12.08 -18.07
N ASP A 313 3.97 -11.78 -16.77
CA ASP A 313 5.00 -10.89 -16.21
C ASP A 313 5.08 -9.49 -16.88
N LEU A 314 3.96 -9.02 -17.45
CA LEU A 314 3.85 -7.69 -18.10
C LEU A 314 3.65 -6.54 -17.09
N ILE A 315 3.44 -6.88 -15.82
CA ILE A 315 3.33 -5.97 -14.67
C ILE A 315 4.10 -6.56 -13.48
N VAL A 316 4.58 -5.69 -12.59
CA VAL A 316 5.21 -6.12 -11.32
C VAL A 316 4.19 -6.86 -10.46
N LYS A 317 4.59 -8.00 -9.86
CA LYS A 317 3.67 -8.94 -9.21
C LYS A 317 2.90 -8.31 -8.07
N ASP A 318 3.60 -7.73 -7.10
CA ASP A 318 3.03 -7.14 -5.88
C ASP A 318 2.06 -5.99 -6.22
N HIS A 319 2.37 -5.19 -7.25
CA HIS A 319 1.48 -4.17 -7.79
C HIS A 319 0.22 -4.81 -8.41
N GLY A 320 0.36 -5.82 -9.27
CA GLY A 320 -0.78 -6.52 -9.88
C GLY A 320 -1.68 -7.23 -8.88
N ILE A 321 -1.10 -7.87 -7.86
CA ILE A 321 -1.78 -8.52 -6.74
C ILE A 321 -2.62 -7.48 -5.97
N ARG A 322 -2.01 -6.35 -5.58
CA ARG A 322 -2.68 -5.22 -4.91
C ARG A 322 -3.84 -4.62 -5.71
N LEU A 323 -3.73 -4.58 -7.05
CA LEU A 323 -4.83 -4.10 -7.91
C LEU A 323 -5.96 -5.15 -8.04
N LEU A 324 -5.65 -6.45 -8.07
CA LEU A 324 -6.66 -7.53 -8.07
C LEU A 324 -7.45 -7.55 -6.76
N GLU A 325 -6.73 -7.46 -5.64
CA GLU A 325 -7.29 -7.34 -4.30
C GLU A 325 -8.28 -6.19 -4.18
N ALA A 326 -7.89 -4.98 -4.61
CA ALA A 326 -8.76 -3.81 -4.61
C ALA A 326 -10.01 -4.02 -5.48
N GLN A 327 -9.90 -4.72 -6.62
CA GLN A 327 -11.07 -5.10 -7.43
C GLN A 327 -12.01 -6.07 -6.70
N ILE A 328 -11.49 -7.15 -6.08
CA ILE A 328 -12.29 -8.13 -5.34
C ILE A 328 -13.08 -7.44 -4.21
N ALA A 329 -12.38 -6.68 -3.36
CA ALA A 329 -12.98 -5.95 -2.24
C ALA A 329 -14.03 -4.89 -2.68
N THR A 330 -13.92 -4.38 -3.91
CA THR A 330 -14.91 -3.44 -4.50
C THR A 330 -15.98 -4.11 -5.35
N GLY A 331 -16.20 -5.42 -5.19
CA GLY A 331 -17.36 -6.15 -5.74
C GLY A 331 -17.02 -7.24 -6.76
N GLY A 332 -15.77 -7.38 -7.20
CA GLY A 332 -15.32 -8.44 -8.11
C GLY A 332 -14.31 -7.99 -9.17
N ILE A 333 -13.68 -8.96 -9.82
CA ILE A 333 -12.69 -8.80 -10.90
C ILE A 333 -13.32 -8.08 -12.09
N ILE A 334 -12.60 -7.15 -12.74
CA ILE A 334 -13.09 -6.41 -13.91
C ILE A 334 -12.79 -7.15 -15.22
N ASP A 335 -13.81 -7.28 -16.07
CA ASP A 335 -13.69 -7.66 -17.47
C ASP A 335 -13.36 -6.40 -18.32
N PRO A 336 -12.17 -6.28 -18.93
CA PRO A 336 -11.80 -5.11 -19.72
C PRO A 336 -12.45 -5.07 -21.11
N VAL A 337 -12.96 -6.20 -21.60
CA VAL A 337 -13.64 -6.30 -22.89
C VAL A 337 -15.07 -5.76 -22.74
N HIS A 338 -15.82 -6.30 -21.78
CA HIS A 338 -17.23 -5.97 -21.54
C HIS A 338 -17.42 -4.79 -20.56
N SER A 339 -16.37 -4.37 -19.84
CA SER A 339 -16.35 -3.16 -19.02
C SER A 339 -17.28 -3.15 -17.80
N HIS A 340 -17.43 -4.31 -17.15
CA HIS A 340 -18.07 -4.46 -15.84
C HIS A 340 -17.30 -5.49 -15.01
N ARG A 341 -17.73 -5.71 -13.77
CA ARG A 341 -17.16 -6.74 -12.89
C ARG A 341 -17.89 -8.06 -13.07
N VAL A 342 -17.16 -9.15 -12.86
CA VAL A 342 -17.68 -10.52 -12.92
C VAL A 342 -17.56 -11.22 -11.55
N PRO A 343 -18.47 -12.15 -11.21
CA PRO A 343 -18.30 -13.05 -10.07
C PRO A 343 -17.00 -13.87 -10.19
N VAL A 344 -16.37 -14.21 -9.06
CA VAL A 344 -15.10 -14.98 -9.01
C VAL A 344 -15.14 -16.26 -9.87
N GLN A 345 -16.24 -17.03 -9.79
CA GLN A 345 -16.42 -18.26 -10.57
C GLN A 345 -16.53 -18.02 -12.10
N VAL A 346 -16.98 -16.84 -12.51
CA VAL A 346 -16.99 -16.42 -13.92
C VAL A 346 -15.63 -15.89 -14.34
N ALA A 347 -14.91 -15.19 -13.45
CA ALA A 347 -13.52 -14.79 -13.68
C ALA A 347 -12.60 -16.00 -13.90
N TYR A 348 -12.79 -17.09 -13.14
CA TYR A 348 -12.12 -18.39 -13.39
C TYR A 348 -12.44 -18.91 -14.81
N THR A 349 -13.72 -18.98 -15.16
CA THR A 349 -14.18 -19.50 -16.47
C THR A 349 -13.63 -18.68 -17.64
N ARG A 350 -13.49 -17.35 -17.48
CA ARG A 350 -12.93 -16.43 -18.48
C ARG A 350 -11.40 -16.32 -18.45
N GLY A 351 -10.71 -17.02 -17.54
CA GLY A 351 -9.27 -16.91 -17.37
C GLY A 351 -8.79 -15.52 -16.94
N TYR A 352 -9.63 -14.78 -16.20
CA TYR A 352 -9.30 -13.48 -15.61
C TYR A 352 -8.91 -13.57 -14.14
N PHE A 353 -8.96 -14.76 -13.54
CA PHE A 353 -8.54 -15.07 -12.18
C PHE A 353 -8.36 -16.60 -12.07
N ASP A 354 -7.74 -17.11 -11.00
CA ASP A 354 -7.69 -18.55 -10.72
C ASP A 354 -7.71 -18.86 -9.22
N GLU A 355 -7.89 -20.15 -8.88
CA GLU A 355 -7.92 -20.60 -7.48
C GLU A 355 -6.59 -20.43 -6.75
N GLU A 356 -5.46 -20.39 -7.46
CA GLU A 356 -4.14 -20.19 -6.88
C GLU A 356 -4.04 -18.76 -6.32
N MET A 357 -4.35 -17.77 -7.15
CA MET A 357 -4.40 -16.36 -6.75
C MET A 357 -5.51 -16.07 -5.74
N ASN A 358 -6.63 -16.80 -5.79
CA ASN A 358 -7.66 -16.69 -4.76
C ASN A 358 -7.19 -17.22 -3.39
N LYS A 359 -6.31 -18.23 -3.35
CA LYS A 359 -5.74 -18.74 -2.09
C LYS A 359 -4.77 -17.71 -1.50
N ILE A 360 -3.84 -17.21 -2.33
CA ILE A 360 -2.94 -16.09 -2.02
C ILE A 360 -3.71 -14.90 -1.42
N LEU A 361 -4.70 -14.36 -2.15
CA LEU A 361 -5.50 -13.20 -1.69
C LEU A 361 -6.49 -13.51 -0.55
N SER A 362 -6.57 -14.76 -0.08
CA SER A 362 -7.37 -15.15 1.09
C SER A 362 -6.54 -15.43 2.34
N ASP A 363 -5.22 -15.56 2.20
CA ASP A 363 -4.32 -15.84 3.32
C ASP A 363 -3.93 -14.52 4.01
N PRO A 364 -4.29 -14.34 5.31
CA PRO A 364 -4.00 -13.12 6.04
C PRO A 364 -2.56 -13.04 6.54
N ASP A 365 -1.73 -14.09 6.40
CA ASP A 365 -0.32 -14.11 6.82
C ASP A 365 0.66 -13.93 5.65
N ASP A 366 0.19 -14.01 4.40
CA ASP A 366 0.95 -13.73 3.17
C ASP A 366 1.33 -12.22 3.03
N ASP A 367 2.27 -11.93 2.11
CA ASP A 367 2.79 -10.60 1.78
C ASP A 367 1.78 -9.71 1.00
N THR A 368 0.51 -10.12 0.94
CA THR A 368 -0.58 -9.47 0.22
C THR A 368 -1.03 -8.12 0.80
N LYS A 369 -0.51 -7.73 1.98
CA LYS A 369 -0.87 -6.51 2.73
C LYS A 369 -0.33 -5.23 2.09
N GLY A 370 -0.76 -4.94 0.86
CA GLY A 370 -0.23 -3.87 0.00
C GLY A 370 -0.66 -2.44 0.36
N PHE A 371 -1.49 -2.26 1.39
CA PHE A 371 -2.04 -0.98 1.84
C PHE A 371 -1.59 -0.63 3.27
N PHE A 372 -1.62 0.65 3.64
CA PHE A 372 -1.11 1.14 4.93
C PHE A 372 -2.13 2.06 5.60
N ASP A 373 -2.46 1.79 6.88
CA ASP A 373 -3.32 2.66 7.68
C ASP A 373 -2.50 3.78 8.37
N PRO A 374 -2.70 5.07 8.02
CA PRO A 374 -1.97 6.21 8.58
C PRO A 374 -2.26 6.50 10.06
N ASN A 375 -3.29 5.87 10.66
CA ASN A 375 -3.63 6.01 12.07
C ASN A 375 -2.86 5.01 12.95
N THR A 376 -3.06 3.71 12.71
CA THR A 376 -2.35 2.64 13.45
C THR A 376 -0.88 2.53 13.06
N GLN A 377 -0.56 2.78 11.79
CA GLN A 377 0.71 2.51 11.10
C GLN A 377 0.94 1.01 10.81
N GLU A 378 -0.15 0.29 10.52
CA GLU A 378 -0.15 -1.12 10.12
C GLU A 378 -0.24 -1.29 8.60
N ASN A 379 0.41 -2.32 8.07
CA ASN A 379 0.12 -2.84 6.72
C ASN A 379 -1.14 -3.71 6.78
N LEU A 380 -2.05 -3.53 5.83
CA LEU A 380 -3.38 -4.16 5.78
C LEU A 380 -3.71 -4.63 4.36
N THR A 381 -4.72 -5.49 4.27
CA THR A 381 -5.45 -5.70 3.02
C THR A 381 -6.33 -4.49 2.67
N TYR A 382 -6.69 -4.31 1.40
CA TYR A 382 -7.63 -3.27 0.98
C TYR A 382 -8.99 -3.43 1.66
N LEU A 383 -9.44 -4.67 1.86
CA LEU A 383 -10.69 -4.97 2.55
C LEU A 383 -10.63 -4.50 4.01
N GLN A 384 -9.57 -4.85 4.75
CA GLN A 384 -9.35 -4.39 6.14
C GLN A 384 -9.27 -2.85 6.24
N LEU A 385 -8.70 -2.18 5.24
CA LEU A 385 -8.65 -0.71 5.22
C LEU A 385 -10.01 -0.08 4.87
N VAL A 386 -10.80 -0.69 3.99
CA VAL A 386 -12.19 -0.29 3.71
C VAL A 386 -13.10 -0.51 4.92
N GLU A 387 -12.90 -1.58 5.69
CA GLU A 387 -13.60 -1.83 6.96
C GLU A 387 -13.28 -0.80 8.05
N ARG A 388 -12.13 -0.11 7.96
CA ARG A 388 -11.76 1.04 8.82
C ARG A 388 -12.29 2.39 8.31
N CYS A 389 -12.93 2.45 7.13
CA CYS A 389 -13.48 3.69 6.58
C CYS A 389 -14.88 4.01 7.14
N VAL A 390 -15.27 5.29 7.05
CA VAL A 390 -16.61 5.79 7.36
C VAL A 390 -17.36 6.17 6.08
N THR A 391 -18.64 5.81 5.99
CA THR A 391 -19.50 6.21 4.88
C THR A 391 -20.04 7.62 5.11
N ASP A 392 -19.83 8.54 4.17
CA ASP A 392 -20.49 9.84 4.16
C ASP A 392 -22.00 9.67 3.92
N PRO A 393 -22.88 10.13 4.83
CA PRO A 393 -24.33 10.00 4.67
C PRO A 393 -24.93 10.84 3.53
N ILE A 394 -24.19 11.81 2.97
CA ILE A 394 -24.66 12.67 1.87
C ILE A 394 -24.28 12.09 0.51
N THR A 395 -23.00 11.76 0.29
CA THR A 395 -22.53 11.23 -1.01
C THR A 395 -22.58 9.70 -1.10
N GLY A 396 -22.69 9.00 0.03
CA GLY A 396 -22.55 7.55 0.14
C GLY A 396 -21.10 7.05 -0.02
N LEU A 397 -20.12 7.95 -0.18
CA LEU A 397 -18.72 7.58 -0.42
C LEU A 397 -18.03 7.04 0.83
N SER A 398 -17.11 6.09 0.64
CA SER A 398 -16.27 5.54 1.71
C SER A 398 -15.04 6.44 1.92
N LEU A 399 -14.84 6.97 3.12
CA LEU A 399 -13.77 7.91 3.47
C LEU A 399 -12.91 7.34 4.60
N LEU A 400 -11.59 7.41 4.45
CA LEU A 400 -10.65 6.98 5.48
C LEU A 400 -10.61 8.05 6.60
N PRO A 401 -11.05 7.74 7.84
CA PRO A 401 -10.97 8.71 8.93
C PRO A 401 -9.51 8.98 9.33
N LEU A 402 -9.20 10.22 9.65
CA LEU A 402 -7.94 10.61 10.31
C LEU A 402 -8.23 11.28 11.66
N HIS A 403 -7.49 10.87 12.69
CA HIS A 403 -7.60 11.39 14.06
C HIS A 403 -6.64 12.55 14.39
N ARG A 404 -6.03 13.19 13.38
CA ARG A 404 -4.99 14.23 13.55
C ARG A 404 -5.55 15.65 13.57
#